data_AF-A0A2V9CRI4-F1
#
_entry.id   AF-A0A2V9CRI4-F1
#
_cell.length_a   1.000
_cell.length_b   1.000
_cell.length_c   1.000
_cell.angle_alpha   90.00
_cell.angle_beta   90.00
_cell.angle_gamma   90.00
#
_symmetry.space_group_name_H-M   'P 1'
#
loop_
_entity.id
_entity.type
_entity.pdbx_description
1 polymer ?
#
loop_
_entity_poly.entity_id
_entity_poly.type
_entity_poly.pdbx_seq_one_letter_code
_entity_poly.pdbx_strand_id
1 'polypeptide(L)'
;MTLFSNGMGLLVQMVSTVALARLLTPADFGVVTMVTTFSLLLVNFGVNGFTEAIIQREEIDHSLATNLFWINICAGILLTVGFAAAGSLMARFYGNASVEYIAVGISLTILITSTSVMHLALLMRAMHFSLVSTNDFLSRVVSVAVSVLLAWSGWGYWALVVGAIAQPLSQSIGAWILCS
;
A
#
# COMPACT_ATOMS: atom_id res chain seq x y z
N MET A 1 -5.49 6.57 -21.80
CA MET A 1 -6.33 5.83 -20.83
C MET A 1 -5.75 5.91 -19.41
N THR A 2 -4.45 5.69 -19.21
CA THR A 2 -3.78 5.78 -17.89
C THR A 2 -3.90 7.13 -17.17
N LEU A 3 -3.76 8.26 -17.90
CA LEU A 3 -3.96 9.61 -17.33
C LEU A 3 -5.38 9.83 -16.79
N PHE A 4 -6.39 9.29 -17.48
CA PHE A 4 -7.79 9.43 -17.07
C PHE A 4 -8.09 8.58 -15.83
N SER A 5 -7.55 7.35 -15.77
CA SER A 5 -7.64 6.46 -14.61
C SER A 5 -6.97 7.07 -13.37
N ASN A 6 -5.76 7.61 -13.51
CA ASN A 6 -5.03 8.24 -12.41
C ASN A 6 -5.69 9.55 -11.96
N GLY A 7 -6.20 10.35 -12.89
CA GLY A 7 -6.96 11.57 -12.58
C GLY A 7 -8.24 11.28 -11.79
N MET A 8 -8.98 10.23 -12.17
CA MET A 8 -10.18 9.81 -11.45
C MET A 8 -9.85 9.28 -10.05
N GLY A 9 -8.77 8.51 -9.91
CA GLY A 9 -8.29 8.05 -8.61
C GLY A 9 -7.92 9.19 -7.66
N LEU A 10 -7.31 10.25 -8.18
CA LEU A 10 -6.95 11.46 -7.42
C LEU A 10 -8.19 12.20 -6.90
N LEU A 11 -9.23 12.34 -7.72
CA LEU A 11 -10.50 12.95 -7.32
C LEU A 11 -11.18 12.14 -6.20
N VAL A 12 -11.24 10.81 -6.37
CA VAL A 12 -11.79 9.90 -5.38
C VAL A 12 -11.02 9.98 -4.06
N GLN A 13 -9.69 10.04 -4.12
CA GLN A 13 -8.85 10.19 -2.94
C GLN A 13 -9.08 11.52 -2.24
N MET A 14 -9.10 12.64 -2.97
CA MET A 14 -9.32 13.97 -2.38
C MET A 14 -10.68 14.07 -1.68
N VAL A 15 -11.75 13.59 -2.31
CA VAL A 15 -13.09 13.57 -1.70
C VAL A 15 -13.08 12.74 -0.43
N SER A 16 -12.41 11.59 -0.44
CA SER A 16 -12.30 10.72 0.72
C SER A 16 -11.53 11.38 1.87
N THR A 17 -10.41 12.03 1.57
CA THR A 17 -9.61 12.77 2.56
C THR A 17 -10.44 13.87 3.23
N VAL A 18 -11.20 14.65 2.46
CA VAL A 18 -12.07 15.71 3.00
C VAL A 18 -13.21 15.14 3.84
N ALA A 19 -13.84 14.04 3.41
CA ALA A 19 -14.90 13.38 4.15
C ALA A 19 -14.40 12.82 5.49
N LEU A 20 -13.27 12.11 5.47
CA LEU A 20 -12.64 11.54 6.66
C LEU A 20 -12.13 12.61 7.62
N ALA A 21 -11.58 13.72 7.12
CA ALA A 21 -11.14 14.85 7.94
C ALA A 21 -12.30 15.56 8.67
N ARG A 22 -13.55 15.45 8.17
CA ARG A 22 -14.74 15.96 8.87
C ARG A 22 -15.32 14.97 9.87
N LEU A 23 -15.14 13.67 9.64
CA LEU A 23 -15.72 12.62 10.47
C LEU A 23 -14.80 12.21 11.64
N LEU A 24 -13.48 12.36 11.50
CA LEU A 24 -12.49 12.06 12.52
C LEU A 24 -11.98 13.33 13.21
N THR A 25 -11.49 13.18 14.45
CA THR A 25 -10.80 14.27 15.12
C THR A 25 -9.49 14.62 14.40
N PRO A 26 -9.08 15.90 14.33
CA PRO A 26 -7.86 16.32 13.64
C PRO A 26 -6.59 15.64 14.19
N ALA A 27 -6.59 15.30 15.49
CA ALA A 27 -5.46 14.64 16.15
C ALA A 27 -5.26 13.20 15.61
N ASP A 28 -6.33 12.42 15.52
CA ASP A 28 -6.28 11.04 15.03
C ASP A 28 -5.91 10.98 13.55
N PHE A 29 -6.48 11.89 12.76
CA PHE A 29 -6.20 11.99 11.33
C PHE A 29 -4.73 12.35 11.07
N GLY A 30 -4.17 13.27 11.85
CA GLY A 30 -2.77 13.70 11.73
C GLY A 30 -1.79 12.55 12.02
N VAL A 31 -2.04 11.78 13.08
CA VAL A 31 -1.20 10.63 13.45
C VAL A 31 -1.18 9.57 12.34
N VAL A 32 -2.36 9.16 11.85
CA VAL A 32 -2.44 8.15 10.78
C VAL A 32 -1.76 8.65 9.51
N THR A 33 -2.00 9.91 9.13
CA THR A 33 -1.40 10.51 7.92
C THR A 33 0.13 10.54 8.01
N MET A 34 0.68 10.83 9.18
CA MET A 34 2.12 10.83 9.37
C MET A 34 2.71 9.42 9.23
N VAL A 35 2.15 8.43 9.93
CA VAL A 35 2.62 7.04 9.89
C VAL A 35 2.52 6.48 8.46
N THR A 36 1.39 6.73 7.78
CA THR A 36 1.21 6.31 6.38
C THR A 36 2.18 7.00 5.43
N THR A 37 2.48 8.29 5.62
CA THR A 37 3.47 9.00 4.80
C THR A 37 4.86 8.41 4.95
N PHE A 38 5.29 8.09 6.17
CA PHE A 38 6.57 7.40 6.39
C PHE A 38 6.59 6.01 5.75
N SER A 39 5.51 5.25 5.87
CA SER A 39 5.40 3.95 5.20
C SER A 39 5.47 4.06 3.68
N LEU A 40 4.77 5.03 3.08
CA LEU A 40 4.81 5.33 1.64
C LEU A 40 6.23 5.62 1.15
N LEU A 41 7.01 6.34 1.95
CA LEU A 41 8.40 6.64 1.66
C LEU A 41 9.23 5.34 1.67
N LEU A 42 9.09 4.51 2.70
CA LEU A 42 9.74 3.20 2.76
C LEU A 42 9.38 2.28 1.59
N VAL A 43 8.11 2.21 1.22
CA VAL A 43 7.64 1.40 0.09
C VAL A 43 8.21 1.92 -1.23
N ASN A 44 8.27 3.24 -1.43
CA ASN A 44 8.86 3.81 -2.64
C ASN A 44 10.37 3.55 -2.75
N PHE A 45 11.12 3.73 -1.66
CA PHE A 45 12.57 3.51 -1.68
C PHE A 45 12.96 2.04 -1.70
N GLY A 46 12.26 1.21 -0.93
CA GLY A 46 12.55 -0.22 -0.84
C GLY A 46 11.91 -0.99 -1.97
N VAL A 47 10.58 -1.07 -1.96
CA VAL A 47 9.80 -2.04 -2.73
C VAL A 47 9.68 -1.65 -4.20
N ASN A 48 9.37 -0.39 -4.51
CA ASN A 48 9.23 0.08 -5.89
C ASN A 48 10.57 0.10 -6.64
N GLY A 49 11.68 0.34 -5.94
CA GLY A 49 13.03 0.24 -6.53
C GLY A 49 13.33 -1.16 -7.08
N PHE A 50 12.86 -2.22 -6.41
CA PHE A 50 12.97 -3.58 -6.94
C PHE A 50 12.12 -3.80 -8.19
N THR A 51 10.91 -3.25 -8.26
CA THR A 51 10.05 -3.33 -9.45
C THR A 51 10.77 -2.80 -10.68
N GLU A 52 11.36 -1.60 -10.59
CA GLU A 52 12.09 -0.96 -11.69
C GLU A 52 13.33 -1.76 -12.09
N ALA A 53 14.09 -2.27 -11.11
CA ALA A 53 15.26 -3.11 -11.37
C ALA A 53 14.91 -4.42 -12.09
N ILE A 54 13.74 -4.99 -11.81
CA ILE A 54 13.22 -6.19 -12.50
C ILE A 54 12.80 -5.83 -13.93
N ILE A 55 12.07 -4.73 -14.14
CA ILE A 55 11.58 -4.32 -15.47
C ILE A 55 12.74 -3.99 -16.42
N GLN A 56 13.80 -3.36 -15.93
CA GLN A 56 14.96 -2.96 -16.75
C GLN A 56 15.89 -4.12 -17.13
N ARG A 57 15.73 -5.32 -16.57
CA ARG A 57 16.56 -6.47 -16.95
C ARG A 57 16.12 -7.08 -18.29
N GLU A 58 17.06 -7.15 -19.24
CA GLU A 58 16.86 -7.73 -20.57
C GLU A 58 16.50 -9.22 -20.54
N GLU A 59 17.21 -10.04 -19.74
CA GLU A 59 16.95 -11.47 -19.61
C GLU A 59 16.64 -11.84 -18.15
N ILE A 60 15.48 -12.47 -17.94
CA ILE A 60 15.12 -13.07 -16.66
C ILE A 60 14.82 -14.53 -16.94
N ASP A 61 15.72 -15.40 -16.50
CA ASP A 61 15.46 -16.82 -16.41
C ASP A 61 14.54 -17.13 -15.21
N HIS A 62 13.80 -18.24 -15.27
CA HIS A 62 12.85 -18.64 -14.22
C HIS A 62 13.52 -18.76 -12.84
N SER A 63 14.79 -19.19 -12.83
CA SER A 63 15.64 -19.27 -11.64
C SER A 63 15.92 -17.89 -11.04
N LEU A 64 16.23 -16.91 -11.87
CA LEU A 64 16.47 -15.52 -11.46
C LEU A 64 15.19 -14.86 -10.94
N ALA A 65 14.05 -15.08 -11.60
CA ALA A 65 12.76 -14.57 -11.14
C ALA A 65 12.45 -15.07 -9.73
N THR A 66 12.62 -16.37 -9.49
CA THR A 66 12.39 -16.98 -8.16
C THR A 66 13.32 -16.38 -7.10
N ASN A 67 14.61 -16.20 -7.42
CA ASN A 67 15.56 -15.57 -6.48
C ASN A 67 15.19 -14.12 -6.18
N LEU A 68 14.83 -13.32 -7.19
CA LEU A 68 14.41 -11.93 -7.01
C LEU A 68 13.12 -11.82 -6.20
N PHE A 69 12.19 -12.77 -6.37
CA PHE A 69 10.99 -12.86 -5.55
C PHE A 69 11.34 -13.06 -4.07
N TRP A 70 12.18 -14.04 -3.76
CA TRP A 70 12.61 -14.31 -2.38
C TRP A 70 13.40 -13.14 -1.77
N ILE A 71 14.27 -12.48 -2.53
CA ILE A 71 14.98 -11.28 -2.09
C ILE A 71 13.98 -10.16 -1.77
N ASN A 72 12.98 -9.93 -2.63
CA ASN A 72 11.96 -8.91 -2.41
C ASN A 72 11.10 -9.22 -1.17
N ILE A 73 10.69 -10.48 -0.97
CA ILE A 73 9.96 -10.91 0.22
C ILE A 73 10.81 -10.72 1.48
N CYS A 74 12.07 -11.13 1.47
CA CYS A 74 12.99 -10.91 2.59
C CYS A 74 13.16 -9.42 2.90
N ALA A 75 13.36 -8.57 1.88
CA ALA A 75 13.45 -7.12 2.05
C ALA A 75 12.15 -6.53 2.59
N GLY A 76 11.00 -7.00 2.09
CA GLY A 76 9.67 -6.62 2.57
C GLY A 76 9.43 -6.97 4.03
N ILE A 77 9.80 -8.18 4.45
CA ILE A 77 9.74 -8.63 5.85
C ILE A 77 10.65 -7.76 6.72
N LEU A 78 11.88 -7.50 6.27
CA LEU A 78 12.85 -6.71 7.02
C LEU A 78 12.38 -5.25 7.20
N LEU A 79 11.79 -4.65 6.15
CA LEU A 79 11.14 -3.34 6.21
C LEU A 79 9.92 -3.36 7.11
N THR A 80 9.09 -4.41 7.06
CA THR A 80 7.89 -4.55 7.89
C THR A 80 8.24 -4.62 9.37
N VAL A 81 9.22 -5.46 9.73
CA VAL A 81 9.70 -5.60 11.11
C VAL A 81 10.38 -4.31 11.57
N GLY A 82 11.22 -3.69 10.73
CA GLY A 82 11.85 -2.41 11.02
C GLY A 82 10.84 -1.29 11.26
N PHE A 83 9.78 -1.23 10.46
CA PHE A 83 8.72 -0.24 10.59
C PHE A 83 7.84 -0.49 11.83
N ALA A 84 7.52 -1.75 12.13
CA ALA A 84 6.80 -2.11 13.35
C ALA A 84 7.59 -1.74 14.61
N ALA A 85 8.91 -2.01 14.63
CA ALA A 85 9.80 -1.62 15.72
C ALA A 85 9.91 -0.09 15.85
N ALA A 86 9.99 0.62 14.72
CA ALA A 86 9.95 2.08 14.69
C ALA A 86 8.62 2.64 15.19
N GLY A 87 7.52 1.90 15.06
CA GLY A 87 6.20 2.24 15.59
C GLY A 87 6.20 2.49 17.10
N SER A 88 6.89 1.66 17.88
CA SER A 88 7.02 1.86 19.33
C SER A 88 7.81 3.13 19.67
N LEU A 89 8.85 3.44 18.87
CA LEU A 89 9.61 4.68 19.02
C LEU A 89 8.77 5.92 18.66
N MET A 90 7.98 5.84 17.59
CA MET A 90 7.05 6.90 17.19
C MET A 90 5.97 7.13 18.25
N ALA A 91 5.44 6.07 18.87
CA ALA A 91 4.46 6.16 19.95
C ALA A 91 5.00 6.93 21.17
N ARG A 92 6.28 6.70 21.52
CA ARG A 92 6.96 7.46 22.58
C ARG A 92 7.19 8.92 22.19
N PHE A 93 7.57 9.18 20.94
CA PHE A 93 7.80 10.55 20.44
C PHE A 93 6.51 11.38 20.40
N TYR A 94 5.39 10.76 20.01
CA TYR A 94 4.07 11.41 19.93
C TYR A 94 3.29 11.39 21.25
N GLY A 95 3.74 10.64 22.25
CA GLY A 95 3.05 10.48 23.53
C GLY A 95 1.68 9.78 23.41
N ASN A 96 1.45 9.00 22.36
CA ASN A 96 0.18 8.33 22.10
C ASN A 96 0.38 6.86 21.74
N ALA A 97 -0.13 5.95 22.59
CA ALA A 97 -0.03 4.51 22.39
C ALA A 97 -0.77 4.01 21.14
N SER A 98 -1.77 4.76 20.64
CA SER A 98 -2.48 4.41 19.40
C SER A 98 -1.56 4.36 18.18
N VAL A 99 -0.47 5.13 18.17
CA VAL A 99 0.53 5.17 17.09
C VAL A 99 1.17 3.80 16.89
N GLU A 100 1.42 3.05 17.96
CA GLU A 100 2.04 1.73 17.90
C GLU A 100 1.15 0.75 17.12
N TYR A 101 -0.14 0.69 17.46
CA TYR A 101 -1.11 -0.16 16.77
C TYR A 101 -1.30 0.25 15.30
N ILE A 102 -1.33 1.55 15.02
CA ILE A 102 -1.42 2.07 13.65
C ILE A 102 -0.17 1.67 12.85
N ALA A 103 1.02 1.83 13.41
CA ALA A 103 2.27 1.46 12.74
C ALA A 103 2.36 -0.04 12.46
N VAL A 104 1.90 -0.89 13.38
CA VAL A 104 1.80 -2.35 13.16
C VAL A 104 0.79 -2.69 12.08
N GLY A 105 -0.37 -2.02 12.04
CA GLY A 105 -1.35 -2.22 10.97
C GLY A 105 -0.81 -1.79 9.60
N ILE A 106 -0.13 -0.64 9.56
CA ILE A 106 0.48 -0.11 8.33
C ILE A 106 1.71 -0.91 7.90
N SER A 107 2.49 -1.51 8.81
CA SER A 107 3.61 -2.35 8.40
C SER A 107 3.15 -3.56 7.58
N LEU A 108 1.96 -4.09 7.89
CA LEU A 108 1.35 -5.19 7.13
C LEU A 108 1.15 -4.85 5.66
N THR A 109 0.87 -3.58 5.33
CA THR A 109 0.70 -3.13 3.94
C THR A 109 1.99 -3.30 3.15
N ILE A 110 3.15 -3.04 3.76
CA ILE A 110 4.47 -3.19 3.14
C ILE A 110 4.65 -4.65 2.69
N LEU A 111 4.35 -5.61 3.59
CA LEU A 111 4.49 -7.04 3.32
C LEU A 111 3.58 -7.53 2.19
N ILE A 112 2.31 -7.09 2.19
CA ILE A 112 1.35 -7.39 1.13
C ILE A 112 1.82 -6.82 -0.21
N THR A 113 2.33 -5.59 -0.19
CA THR A 113 2.81 -4.89 -1.39
C THR A 113 4.02 -5.61 -1.98
N SER A 114 4.98 -6.04 -1.15
CA SER A 114 6.13 -6.85 -1.59
C SER A 114 5.72 -8.12 -2.35
N THR A 115 4.68 -8.81 -1.91
CA THR A 115 4.18 -10.02 -2.61
C THR A 115 3.59 -9.68 -3.98
N SER A 116 2.97 -8.51 -4.10
CA SER A 116 2.33 -8.03 -5.34
C SER A 116 3.33 -7.57 -6.38
N VAL A 117 4.50 -7.10 -5.94
CA VAL A 117 5.50 -6.43 -6.79
C VAL A 117 6.00 -7.30 -7.93
N MET A 118 6.32 -8.57 -7.66
CA MET A 118 6.79 -9.47 -8.71
C MET A 118 5.73 -9.65 -9.81
N HIS A 119 4.47 -9.89 -9.41
CA HIS A 119 3.36 -10.10 -10.35
C HIS A 119 3.09 -8.84 -11.18
N LEU A 120 3.08 -7.66 -10.54
CA LEU A 120 2.91 -6.38 -11.22
C LEU A 120 4.08 -6.10 -12.18
N ALA A 121 5.32 -6.39 -11.78
CA ALA A 121 6.49 -6.21 -12.65
C ALA A 121 6.42 -7.11 -13.89
N LEU A 122 5.99 -8.37 -13.74
CA LEU A 122 5.80 -9.29 -14.87
C LEU A 122 4.70 -8.81 -15.84
N LEU A 123 3.56 -8.35 -15.33
CA LEU A 123 2.47 -7.77 -16.12
C LEU A 123 2.91 -6.50 -16.87
N MET A 124 3.66 -5.61 -16.22
CA MET A 124 4.21 -4.40 -16.86
C MET A 124 5.22 -4.76 -17.95
N ARG A 125 6.08 -5.76 -17.71
CA ARG A 125 7.04 -6.26 -18.69
C ARG A 125 6.37 -6.90 -19.90
N ALA A 126 5.25 -7.59 -19.71
CA ALA A 126 4.40 -8.12 -20.78
C ALA A 126 3.58 -7.03 -21.51
N MET A 127 3.82 -5.74 -21.24
CA MET A 127 3.13 -4.59 -21.83
C MET A 127 1.62 -4.54 -21.54
N HIS A 128 1.13 -5.26 -20.52
CA HIS A 128 -0.26 -5.25 -20.09
C HIS A 128 -0.60 -4.12 -19.11
N PHE A 129 -0.16 -2.89 -19.43
CA PHE A 129 -0.38 -1.70 -18.57
C PHE A 129 -1.86 -1.40 -18.28
N SER A 130 -2.76 -1.75 -19.21
CA SER A 130 -4.20 -1.58 -19.03
C SER A 130 -4.73 -2.43 -17.88
N LEU A 131 -4.23 -3.67 -17.73
CA LEU A 131 -4.63 -4.57 -16.64
C LEU A 131 -4.12 -4.06 -15.29
N VAL A 132 -2.85 -3.63 -15.25
CA VAL A 132 -2.24 -3.03 -14.05
C VAL A 132 -2.99 -1.77 -13.61
N SER A 133 -3.32 -0.89 -14.55
CA SER A 133 -4.05 0.36 -14.27
C SER A 133 -5.48 0.10 -13.78
N THR A 134 -6.17 -0.87 -14.39
CA THR A 134 -7.54 -1.24 -14.00
C THR A 134 -7.55 -1.86 -12.59
N ASN A 135 -6.56 -2.69 -12.28
CA ASN A 135 -6.39 -3.28 -10.95
C ASN A 135 -6.11 -2.22 -9.87
N ASP A 136 -5.22 -1.26 -10.14
CA ASP A 136 -4.95 -0.16 -9.19
C ASP A 136 -6.20 0.69 -8.96
N PHE A 137 -6.94 1.01 -10.02
CA PHE A 137 -8.20 1.75 -9.91
C PHE A 137 -9.25 1.01 -9.07
N LEU A 138 -9.51 -0.27 -9.37
CA LEU A 138 -10.45 -1.09 -8.58
C LEU A 138 -10.04 -1.14 -7.11
N SER A 139 -8.75 -1.33 -6.85
CA SER A 139 -8.22 -1.45 -5.48
C SER A 139 -8.38 -0.16 -4.69
N ARG A 140 -8.20 1.01 -5.33
CA ARG A 140 -8.49 2.32 -4.71
C ARG A 140 -9.97 2.50 -4.40
N VAL A 141 -10.86 2.11 -5.32
CA VAL A 141 -12.31 2.19 -5.12
C VAL A 141 -12.73 1.30 -3.93
N VAL A 142 -12.21 0.07 -3.87
CA VAL A 142 -12.45 -0.85 -2.75
C VAL A 142 -11.95 -0.26 -1.44
N SER A 143 -10.73 0.27 -1.42
CA SER A 143 -10.15 0.90 -0.23
C SER A 143 -10.99 2.07 0.29
N VAL A 144 -11.46 2.94 -0.59
CA VAL A 144 -12.32 4.07 -0.22
C VAL A 144 -13.67 3.58 0.28
N ALA A 145 -14.29 2.62 -0.41
CA ALA A 145 -15.57 2.05 0.03
C ALA A 145 -15.46 1.43 1.43
N VAL A 146 -14.42 0.64 1.68
CA VAL A 146 -14.13 0.04 2.99
C VAL A 146 -13.90 1.13 4.04
N SER A 147 -13.06 2.13 3.74
CA SER A 147 -12.79 3.26 4.66
C SER A 147 -14.07 4.01 5.04
N VAL A 148 -14.92 4.33 4.07
CA VAL A 148 -16.17 5.07 4.29
C VAL A 148 -17.17 4.25 5.10
N LEU A 149 -17.32 2.95 4.81
CA LEU A 149 -18.18 2.04 5.55
C LEU A 149 -17.76 1.94 7.03
N LEU A 150 -16.47 1.78 7.29
CA LEU A 150 -15.91 1.71 8.65
C LEU A 150 -15.97 3.06 9.39
N ALA A 151 -15.85 4.17 8.66
CA ALA A 151 -16.02 5.49 9.23
C ALA A 151 -17.47 5.71 9.69
N TRP A 152 -18.45 5.24 8.91
CA TRP A 152 -19.87 5.29 9.29
C TRP A 152 -20.22 4.40 10.47
N SER A 153 -19.54 3.26 10.65
CA SER A 153 -19.71 2.42 11.84
C SER A 153 -19.05 2.98 13.11
N GLY A 154 -18.42 4.16 13.04
CA GLY A 154 -17.84 4.84 14.20
C GLY A 154 -16.49 4.30 14.65
N TRP A 155 -15.76 3.57 13.79
CA TRP A 155 -14.46 2.96 14.15
C TRP A 155 -13.30 3.97 14.24
N GLY A 156 -13.56 5.26 14.01
CA GLY A 156 -12.57 6.33 14.16
C GLY A 156 -11.34 6.11 13.27
N TYR A 157 -10.14 6.20 13.87
CA TYR A 157 -8.87 6.08 13.14
C TYR A 157 -8.65 4.71 12.47
N TRP A 158 -9.28 3.64 12.95
CA TRP A 158 -9.18 2.31 12.33
C TRP A 158 -9.77 2.26 10.92
N ALA A 159 -10.74 3.13 10.61
CA ALA A 159 -11.30 3.23 9.27
C ALA A 159 -10.22 3.56 8.22
N LEU A 160 -9.28 4.43 8.58
CA LEU A 160 -8.14 4.81 7.73
C LEU A 160 -7.13 3.68 7.60
N VAL A 161 -6.82 3.01 8.71
CA VAL A 161 -5.83 1.92 8.73
C VAL A 161 -6.31 0.73 7.91
N VAL A 162 -7.55 0.29 8.11
CA VAL A 162 -8.15 -0.82 7.35
C VAL A 162 -8.28 -0.44 5.87
N GLY A 163 -8.65 0.80 5.57
CA GLY A 163 -8.62 1.32 4.20
C GLY A 163 -7.26 1.21 3.53
N ALA A 164 -6.21 1.65 4.22
CA ALA A 164 -4.83 1.59 3.74
C ALA A 164 -4.33 0.15 3.55
N ILE A 165 -4.86 -0.82 4.30
CA ILE A 165 -4.56 -2.26 4.15
C ILE A 165 -5.40 -2.91 3.03
N ALA A 166 -6.65 -2.50 2.87
CA ALA A 166 -7.56 -3.04 1.86
C ALA A 166 -7.07 -2.76 0.43
N GLN A 167 -6.45 -1.59 0.20
CA GLN A 167 -5.90 -1.24 -1.13
C GLN A 167 -4.85 -2.26 -1.62
N PRO A 168 -3.69 -2.45 -0.93
CA PRO A 168 -2.67 -3.39 -1.39
C PRO A 168 -3.16 -4.84 -1.36
N LEU A 169 -4.07 -5.21 -0.46
CA LEU A 169 -4.71 -6.54 -0.48
C LEU A 169 -5.48 -6.78 -1.77
N SER A 170 -6.39 -5.88 -2.11
CA SER A 170 -7.16 -5.95 -3.35
C SER A 170 -6.24 -5.97 -4.57
N GLN A 171 -5.19 -5.16 -4.54
CA GLN A 171 -4.23 -5.07 -5.64
C GLN A 171 -3.43 -6.37 -5.78
N SER A 172 -2.99 -6.96 -4.67
CA SER A 172 -2.29 -8.25 -4.65
C SER A 172 -3.15 -9.35 -5.23
N ILE A 173 -4.42 -9.43 -4.80
CA ILE A 173 -5.36 -10.45 -5.25
C ILE A 173 -5.61 -10.29 -6.75
N GLY A 174 -5.87 -9.07 -7.22
CA GLY A 174 -6.07 -8.81 -8.64
C GLY A 174 -4.82 -9.10 -9.48
N ALA A 175 -3.63 -8.79 -8.97
CA ALA A 175 -2.38 -9.10 -9.65
C ALA A 175 -2.14 -10.61 -9.78
N TRP A 176 -2.50 -11.40 -8.77
CA TRP A 176 -2.42 -12.86 -8.82
C TRP A 176 -3.38 -13.46 -9.84
N ILE A 177 -4.65 -13.03 -9.84
CA ILE A 177 -5.68 -13.54 -10.77
C ILE A 177 -5.36 -13.19 -12.22
N LEU A 178 -4.78 -12.02 -12.47
CA LEU A 178 -4.44 -11.57 -13.82
C LEU A 178 -3.16 -12.21 -14.37
N CYS A 179 -2.33 -12.78 -13.49
CA CYS A 179 -1.05 -13.40 -13.85
C CYS A 179 -1.13 -14.93 -13.92
N SER A 180 -2.21 -15.56 -13.45
CA SER A 180 -2.53 -16.98 -13.62
C SER A 180 -3.14 -17.26 -14.99
#